data_AF-A0A7S9VWR6-F1
#
_entry.id   AF-A0A7S9VWR6-F1
#
_cell.length_a   1.000
_cell.length_b   1.000
_cell.length_c   1.000
_cell.angle_alpha   90.00
_cell.angle_beta   90.00
_cell.angle_gamma   90.00
#
_symmetry.space_group_name_H-M   'P 1'
#
loop_
_entity.id
_entity.type
_entity.pdbx_description
1 polymer ?
#
loop_
_entity_poly.entity_id
_entity_poly.type
_entity_poly.pdbx_seq_one_letter_code
_entity_poly.pdbx_strand_id
1 'polypeptide(L)'
;MRKNQGGAVQSPVELFAAKIAKAGWEGSITDRQIVDRLIATLTPQEQQVVGLRIGLGQSHAFTLKAIGDIIGLSDSRISLIEAKAYRKMRWVCKNVGIDDHAALDRLAQQREKTVADEDQARERREIQKALDLATKRQHRLERDERRRANARKNAWERRLRKAEERHQQLNDEAAYLAQRVNALEGRGWLARTIIPRNTEIDRSRARAQQCGIEIAEAAAEIAKLHATRPEGPDIAE
;
A
#
# COMPACT_ATOMS: atom_id res chain seq x y z
N MET A 1 9.16 32.91 47.63
CA MET A 1 8.36 32.05 48.51
C MET A 1 6.95 32.65 48.64
N ARG A 2 5.96 32.12 47.89
CA ARG A 2 4.56 32.51 48.07
C ARG A 2 3.88 31.45 48.95
N LYS A 3 3.19 31.93 49.99
CA LYS A 3 2.54 31.17 51.05
C LYS A 3 1.53 30.18 50.44
N ASN A 4 1.79 28.88 50.55
CA ASN A 4 0.77 27.84 50.39
C ASN A 4 -0.15 27.94 51.60
N GLN A 5 -1.25 28.68 51.45
CA GLN A 5 -2.35 28.63 52.38
C GLN A 5 -2.95 27.22 52.33
N GLY A 6 -3.10 26.60 53.50
CA GLY A 6 -3.86 25.38 53.68
C GLY A 6 -5.34 25.63 53.40
N GLY A 7 -5.73 25.64 52.13
CA GLY A 7 -7.09 25.36 51.72
C GLY A 7 -7.32 23.87 51.86
N ALA A 8 -8.35 23.46 52.60
CA ALA A 8 -8.78 22.07 52.67
C ALA A 8 -8.77 21.48 51.25
N VAL A 9 -8.00 20.41 51.03
CA VAL A 9 -7.96 19.69 49.76
C VAL A 9 -9.38 19.17 49.56
N GLN A 10 -10.18 19.88 48.76
CA GLN A 10 -11.57 19.50 48.51
C GLN A 10 -11.56 18.09 47.96
N SER A 11 -12.38 17.22 48.57
CA SER A 11 -12.49 15.84 48.15
C SER A 11 -12.91 15.81 46.67
N PRO A 12 -12.41 14.88 45.84
CA PRO A 12 -12.83 14.75 44.45
C PRO A 12 -14.36 14.68 44.27
N VAL A 13 -15.05 14.08 45.25
CA VAL A 13 -16.51 13.99 45.28
C VAL A 13 -17.15 15.35 45.54
N GLU A 14 -16.58 16.17 46.42
CA GLU A 14 -17.06 17.54 46.71
C GLU A 14 -16.87 18.44 45.49
N LEU A 15 -15.73 18.34 44.81
CA LEU A 15 -15.45 19.07 43.56
C LEU A 15 -16.43 18.67 42.46
N PHE A 16 -16.74 17.38 42.36
CA PHE A 16 -17.74 16.87 41.42
C PHE A 16 -19.14 17.40 41.75
N ALA A 17 -19.57 17.29 43.00
CA ALA A 17 -20.86 17.77 43.47
C ALA A 17 -21.04 19.28 43.21
N ALA A 18 -20.00 20.09 43.47
CA ALA A 18 -20.03 21.52 43.17
C ALA A 18 -20.18 21.81 41.67
N LYS A 19 -19.49 21.03 40.82
CA LYS A 19 -19.54 21.21 39.36
C LYS A 19 -20.88 20.78 38.75
N ILE A 20 -21.45 19.67 39.19
CA ILE A 20 -22.75 19.22 38.70
C ILE A 20 -23.89 20.11 39.21
N ALA A 21 -23.77 20.64 40.44
CA ALA A 21 -24.69 21.65 40.96
C ALA A 21 -24.68 22.91 40.10
N LYS A 22 -23.49 23.41 39.72
CA LYS A 22 -23.33 24.52 38.78
C LYS A 22 -23.92 24.22 37.39
N ALA A 23 -23.99 22.96 36.99
CA ALA A 23 -24.64 22.53 35.74
C ALA A 23 -26.18 22.44 35.85
N GLY A 24 -26.77 22.78 37.00
CA GLY A 24 -28.22 22.82 37.22
C GLY A 24 -28.82 21.48 37.68
N TRP A 25 -28.10 20.78 38.56
CA TRP A 25 -28.60 19.63 39.32
C TRP A 25 -28.79 20.03 40.79
N GLU A 26 -29.96 19.73 41.35
CA GLU A 26 -30.34 20.18 42.71
C GLU A 26 -30.18 19.08 43.78
N GLY A 27 -29.91 17.83 43.38
CA GLY A 27 -29.72 16.72 44.32
C GLY A 27 -28.31 16.64 44.92
N SER A 28 -28.20 16.11 46.14
CA SER A 28 -26.90 15.88 46.79
C SER A 28 -26.26 14.58 46.28
N ILE A 29 -24.99 14.65 45.88
CA ILE A 29 -24.16 13.48 45.53
C ILE A 29 -23.00 13.43 46.51
N THR A 30 -22.97 12.42 47.36
CA THR A 30 -21.97 12.29 48.44
C THR A 30 -21.17 10.99 48.34
N ASP A 31 -21.69 9.99 47.65
CA ASP A 31 -21.01 8.70 47.50
C ASP A 31 -20.07 8.72 46.27
N ARG A 32 -18.83 8.27 46.50
CA ARG A 32 -17.83 8.09 45.45
C ARG A 32 -18.24 7.05 44.42
N GLN A 33 -18.88 5.95 44.84
CA GLN A 33 -19.27 4.88 43.91
C GLN A 33 -20.27 5.38 42.86
N ILE A 34 -21.16 6.28 43.26
CA ILE A 34 -22.12 6.95 42.39
C ILE A 34 -21.40 7.84 41.36
N VAL A 35 -20.39 8.60 41.80
CA VAL A 35 -19.57 9.44 40.91
C VAL A 35 -18.84 8.58 39.88
N ASP A 36 -18.22 7.48 40.31
CA ASP A 36 -17.49 6.56 39.44
C ASP A 36 -18.43 5.94 38.37
N ARG A 37 -19.64 5.51 38.78
CA ARG A 37 -20.67 5.01 37.85
C ARG A 37 -21.16 6.07 36.86
N LEU A 38 -21.45 7.27 37.34
CA LEU A 38 -21.90 8.38 36.47
C LEU A 38 -20.82 8.72 35.43
N ILE A 39 -19.56 8.75 35.84
CA ILE A 39 -18.44 8.96 34.92
C ILE A 39 -18.36 7.80 33.93
N ALA A 40 -18.51 6.55 34.35
CA ALA A 40 -18.48 5.38 33.47
C ALA A 40 -19.51 5.42 32.33
N THR A 41 -20.61 6.20 32.46
CA THR A 41 -21.59 6.40 31.38
C THR A 41 -21.12 7.34 30.25
N LEU A 42 -20.03 8.08 30.45
CA LEU A 42 -19.47 9.04 29.49
C LEU A 42 -18.58 8.37 28.45
N THR A 43 -18.18 9.09 27.39
CA THR A 43 -17.17 8.58 26.44
C THR A 43 -15.78 8.58 27.07
N PRO A 44 -14.81 7.74 26.61
CA PRO A 44 -13.47 7.69 27.20
C PRO A 44 -12.78 9.06 27.31
N GLN A 45 -12.94 9.91 26.29
CA GLN A 45 -12.42 11.28 26.31
C GLN A 45 -13.10 12.19 27.34
N GLU A 46 -14.42 12.06 27.50
CA GLU A 46 -15.18 12.82 28.50
C GLU A 46 -14.83 12.34 29.92
N GLN A 47 -14.69 11.02 30.12
CA GLN A 47 -14.25 10.41 31.38
C GLN A 47 -12.87 10.92 31.81
N GLN A 48 -11.90 10.89 30.89
CA GLN A 48 -10.53 11.34 31.15
C GLN A 48 -10.49 12.81 31.55
N VAL A 49 -11.21 13.68 30.81
CA VAL A 49 -11.27 15.12 31.13
C VAL A 49 -11.92 15.36 32.49
N VAL A 50 -13.07 14.74 32.77
CA VAL A 50 -13.78 14.93 34.05
C VAL A 50 -12.95 14.38 35.21
N GLY A 51 -12.39 13.18 35.07
CA GLY A 51 -11.54 12.54 36.09
C GLY A 51 -10.34 13.41 36.46
N LEU A 52 -9.61 13.93 35.47
CA LEU A 52 -8.50 14.86 35.71
C LEU A 52 -8.96 16.19 36.34
N ARG A 53 -10.14 16.70 35.96
CA ARG A 53 -10.68 17.97 36.51
C ARG A 53 -11.15 17.89 37.95
N ILE A 54 -11.53 16.71 38.44
CA ILE A 54 -11.92 16.50 39.84
C ILE A 54 -10.80 15.85 40.66
N GLY A 55 -9.74 15.37 40.02
CA GLY A 55 -8.64 14.66 40.68
C GLY A 55 -8.99 13.21 41.03
N LEU A 56 -9.90 12.57 40.28
CA LEU A 56 -10.28 11.19 40.52
C LEU A 56 -9.12 10.26 40.18
N GLY A 57 -8.67 9.48 41.17
CA GLY A 57 -7.48 8.62 41.02
C GLY A 57 -6.15 9.37 41.02
N GLN A 58 -6.16 10.67 41.32
CA GLN A 58 -4.98 11.53 41.39
C GLN A 58 -4.93 12.25 42.75
N SER A 59 -3.77 12.82 43.10
CA SER A 59 -3.62 13.57 44.35
C SER A 59 -4.30 14.94 44.34
N HIS A 60 -4.54 15.51 43.15
CA HIS A 60 -5.12 16.84 42.99
C HIS A 60 -5.88 16.99 41.66
N ALA A 61 -6.75 18.00 41.61
CA ALA A 61 -7.46 18.40 40.39
C ALA A 61 -6.56 19.23 39.47
N PHE A 62 -6.61 18.95 38.17
CA PHE A 62 -5.84 19.69 37.16
C PHE A 62 -6.59 20.91 36.62
N THR A 63 -5.82 21.92 36.19
CA THR A 63 -6.36 23.09 35.47
C THR A 63 -6.67 22.72 34.02
N LEU A 64 -7.53 23.51 33.35
CA LEU A 64 -7.84 23.28 31.93
C LEU A 64 -6.58 23.24 31.06
N LYS A 65 -5.64 24.16 31.33
CA LYS A 65 -4.34 24.24 30.66
C LYS A 65 -3.50 22.97 30.83
N ALA A 66 -3.35 22.52 32.08
CA ALA A 66 -2.57 21.32 32.37
C ALA A 66 -3.17 20.07 31.69
N ILE A 67 -4.50 19.96 31.64
CA ILE A 67 -5.17 18.88 30.91
C ILE A 67 -4.98 19.03 29.39
N GLY A 68 -4.93 20.27 28.89
CA GLY A 68 -4.62 20.59 27.50
C GLY A 68 -3.30 20.03 27.06
N ASP A 69 -2.28 20.27 27.87
CA ASP A 69 -0.92 19.78 27.63
C ASP A 69 -0.86 18.24 27.71
N ILE A 70 -1.64 17.60 28.60
CA ILE A 70 -1.69 16.13 28.74
C ILE A 70 -2.39 15.44 27.55
N ILE A 71 -3.52 15.98 27.10
CA ILE A 71 -4.37 15.35 26.06
C ILE A 71 -3.99 15.84 24.65
N GLY A 72 -3.21 16.92 24.54
CA GLY A 72 -2.88 17.56 23.26
C GLY A 72 -4.04 18.35 22.65
N LEU A 73 -4.90 18.94 23.49
CA LEU A 73 -6.05 19.75 23.07
C LEU A 73 -5.97 21.16 23.65
N SER A 74 -6.64 22.12 23.02
CA SER A 74 -6.72 23.47 23.58
C SER A 74 -7.61 23.51 24.84
N ASP A 75 -7.31 24.44 25.74
CA ASP A 75 -8.08 24.69 26.96
C ASP A 75 -9.57 24.89 26.68
N SER A 76 -9.89 25.66 25.63
CA SER A 76 -11.26 25.91 25.18
C SER A 76 -11.97 24.62 24.76
N ARG A 77 -11.26 23.71 24.07
CA ARG A 77 -11.82 22.42 23.67
C ARG A 77 -12.10 21.55 24.89
N ILE A 78 -11.21 21.53 25.87
CA ILE A 78 -11.39 20.79 27.13
C ILE A 78 -12.58 21.34 27.91
N SER A 79 -12.71 22.66 28.01
CA SER A 79 -13.87 23.27 28.68
C SER A 79 -15.19 22.88 28.01
N LEU A 80 -15.21 22.77 26.68
CA LEU A 80 -16.38 22.32 25.93
C LEU A 80 -16.69 20.83 26.18
N ILE A 81 -15.66 19.98 26.23
CA ILE A 81 -15.80 18.55 26.57
C ILE A 81 -16.32 18.40 28.00
N GLU A 82 -15.76 19.14 28.96
CA GLU A 82 -16.19 19.17 30.37
C GLU A 82 -17.68 19.58 30.47
N ALA A 83 -18.07 20.68 29.83
CA ALA A 83 -19.46 21.15 29.84
C ALA A 83 -20.42 20.12 29.22
N LYS A 84 -20.02 19.48 28.12
CA LYS A 84 -20.81 18.41 27.48
C LYS A 84 -20.96 17.20 28.39
N ALA A 85 -19.91 16.80 29.10
CA ALA A 85 -19.93 15.69 30.04
C ALA A 85 -20.90 15.96 31.20
N TYR A 86 -20.80 17.12 31.86
CA TYR A 86 -21.74 17.48 32.94
C TYR A 86 -23.18 17.59 32.47
N ARG A 87 -23.42 18.07 31.23
CA ARG A 87 -24.77 18.08 30.65
C ARG A 87 -25.36 16.68 30.49
N LYS A 88 -24.55 15.70 30.05
CA LYS A 88 -24.97 14.30 29.92
C LYS A 88 -25.24 13.67 31.28
N MET A 89 -24.32 13.82 32.23
CA MET A 89 -24.50 13.29 33.59
C MET A 89 -25.75 13.87 34.24
N ARG A 90 -26.02 15.18 34.10
CA ARG A 90 -27.27 15.78 34.57
C ARG A 90 -28.52 15.14 33.94
N TRP A 91 -28.49 14.81 32.64
CA TRP A 91 -29.61 14.12 32.01
C TRP A 91 -29.79 12.71 32.60
N VAL A 92 -28.70 11.99 32.86
CA VAL A 92 -28.73 10.68 33.53
C VAL A 92 -29.33 10.81 34.94
N CYS A 93 -28.83 11.75 35.75
CA CYS A 93 -29.35 12.00 37.10
C CYS A 93 -30.86 12.34 37.10
N LYS A 94 -31.34 13.10 36.10
CA LYS A 94 -32.76 13.50 35.99
C LYS A 94 -33.69 12.39 35.51
N ASN A 95 -33.26 11.54 34.58
CA ASN A 95 -34.15 10.60 33.90
C ASN A 95 -34.01 9.15 34.39
N VAL A 96 -32.82 8.76 34.83
CA VAL A 96 -32.51 7.41 35.31
C VAL A 96 -32.60 7.36 36.84
N GLY A 97 -32.27 8.47 37.50
CA GLY A 97 -32.11 8.51 38.94
C GLY A 97 -30.70 8.09 39.36
N ILE A 98 -30.25 8.64 40.48
CA ILE A 98 -28.90 8.42 40.99
C ILE A 98 -28.81 7.10 41.78
N ASP A 99 -29.92 6.69 42.40
CA ASP A 99 -30.00 5.51 43.28
C ASP A 99 -30.15 4.20 42.49
N ASP A 100 -30.55 4.24 41.22
CA ASP A 100 -30.66 3.05 40.36
C ASP A 100 -29.29 2.67 39.76
N HIS A 101 -28.46 2.07 40.60
CA HIS A 101 -27.14 1.60 40.23
C HIS A 101 -27.16 0.60 39.08
N ALA A 102 -28.17 -0.29 39.03
CA ALA A 102 -28.28 -1.29 37.99
C ALA A 102 -28.53 -0.66 36.62
N ALA A 103 -29.33 0.41 36.55
CA ALA A 103 -29.53 1.15 35.32
C ALA A 103 -28.27 1.91 34.87
N LEU A 104 -27.51 2.51 35.79
CA LEU A 104 -26.23 3.15 35.48
C LEU A 104 -25.21 2.14 34.91
N ASP A 105 -25.11 0.97 35.54
CA ASP A 105 -24.20 -0.09 35.12
C ASP A 105 -24.56 -0.61 33.71
N ARG A 106 -25.87 -0.74 33.39
CA ARG A 106 -26.32 -1.08 32.02
C ARG A 106 -25.91 -0.03 30.99
N LEU A 107 -26.03 1.26 31.31
CA LEU A 107 -25.63 2.33 30.40
C LEU A 107 -24.11 2.35 30.17
N ALA A 108 -23.32 2.14 31.22
CA ALA A 108 -21.87 2.00 31.12
C ALA A 108 -21.49 0.80 30.23
N GLN A 109 -22.09 -0.38 30.47
CA GLN A 109 -21.88 -1.58 29.66
C GLN A 109 -22.28 -1.38 28.19
N GLN A 110 -23.40 -0.70 27.92
CA GLN A 110 -23.80 -0.36 26.56
C GLN A 110 -22.75 0.50 25.88
N ARG A 111 -22.16 1.46 26.60
CA ARG A 111 -21.11 2.33 26.06
C ARG A 111 -19.83 1.58 25.77
N GLU A 112 -19.36 0.75 26.70
CA GLU A 112 -18.19 -0.10 26.50
C GLU A 112 -18.35 -0.99 25.27
N LYS A 113 -19.52 -1.62 25.10
CA LYS A 113 -19.84 -2.41 23.90
C LYS A 113 -19.76 -1.57 22.63
N THR A 114 -20.36 -0.37 22.60
CA THR A 114 -20.28 0.49 21.40
C THR A 114 -18.86 0.90 21.06
N VAL A 115 -18.02 1.21 22.06
CA VAL A 115 -16.61 1.57 21.83
C VAL A 115 -15.83 0.36 21.33
N ALA A 116 -16.03 -0.82 21.94
CA ALA A 116 -15.40 -2.06 21.51
C ALA A 116 -15.79 -2.43 20.07
N ASP A 117 -17.07 -2.30 19.71
CA ASP A 117 -17.56 -2.54 18.35
C ASP A 117 -16.93 -1.55 17.35
N GLU A 118 -16.82 -0.27 17.72
CA GLU A 118 -16.15 0.75 16.91
C GLU A 118 -14.66 0.44 16.71
N ASP A 119 -13.96 0.03 17.76
CA ASP A 119 -12.53 -0.28 17.70
C ASP A 119 -12.25 -1.56 16.90
N GLN A 120 -13.07 -2.59 17.08
CA GLN A 120 -13.03 -3.78 16.22
C GLN A 120 -13.31 -3.41 14.75
N ALA A 121 -14.23 -2.49 14.48
CA ALA A 121 -14.49 -2.03 13.12
C ALA A 121 -13.31 -1.23 12.54
N ARG A 122 -12.62 -0.42 13.35
CA ARG A 122 -11.37 0.26 12.94
C ARG A 122 -10.30 -0.76 12.58
N GLU A 123 -10.03 -1.73 13.45
CA GLU A 123 -9.03 -2.78 13.22
C GLU A 123 -9.31 -3.57 11.95
N ARG A 124 -10.57 -4.01 11.74
CA ARG A 124 -10.98 -4.70 10.51
C ARG A 124 -10.73 -3.85 9.26
N ARG A 125 -10.98 -2.54 9.32
CA ARG A 125 -10.72 -1.62 8.20
C ARG A 125 -9.23 -1.48 7.93
N GLU A 126 -8.39 -1.40 8.97
CA GLU A 126 -6.94 -1.32 8.79
C GLU A 126 -6.38 -2.64 8.21
N ILE A 127 -6.86 -3.79 8.69
CA ILE A 127 -6.53 -5.10 8.13
C ILE A 127 -6.95 -5.17 6.65
N GLN A 128 -8.17 -4.74 6.33
CA GLN A 128 -8.67 -4.74 4.94
C GLN A 128 -7.83 -3.82 4.04
N LYS A 129 -7.50 -2.61 4.49
CA LYS A 129 -6.64 -1.68 3.75
C LYS A 129 -5.25 -2.28 3.50
N ALA A 130 -4.68 -2.96 4.50
CA ALA A 130 -3.39 -3.63 4.37
C ALA A 130 -3.44 -4.76 3.34
N LEU A 131 -4.51 -5.57 3.36
CA LEU A 131 -4.75 -6.62 2.38
C LEU A 131 -4.91 -6.04 0.96
N ASP A 132 -5.75 -5.02 0.79
CA ASP A 132 -5.97 -4.36 -0.50
C ASP A 132 -4.67 -3.78 -1.06
N LEU A 133 -3.83 -3.19 -0.20
CA LEU A 133 -2.53 -2.69 -0.60
C LEU A 133 -1.59 -3.82 -1.03
N ALA A 134 -1.60 -4.96 -0.32
CA ALA A 134 -0.82 -6.14 -0.70
C ALA A 134 -1.27 -6.70 -2.06
N THR A 135 -2.56 -6.85 -2.29
CA THR A 135 -3.12 -7.28 -3.58
C THR A 135 -2.72 -6.32 -4.71
N LYS A 136 -2.82 -5.00 -4.49
CA LYS A 136 -2.38 -4.00 -5.47
C LYS A 136 -0.89 -4.07 -5.77
N ARG A 137 -0.06 -4.40 -4.78
CA ARG A 137 1.39 -4.63 -4.98
C ARG A 137 1.64 -5.86 -5.84
N GLN A 138 0.97 -6.98 -5.56
CA GLN A 138 1.10 -8.20 -6.36
C GLN A 138 0.70 -7.97 -7.82
N HIS A 139 -0.47 -7.37 -8.05
CA HIS A 139 -0.93 -7.06 -9.41
C HIS A 139 -0.03 -6.03 -10.13
N ARG A 140 0.71 -5.19 -9.41
CA ARG A 140 1.74 -4.33 -10.03
C ARG A 140 2.93 -5.16 -10.48
N LEU A 141 3.44 -6.04 -9.61
CA LEU A 141 4.55 -6.93 -9.91
C LEU A 141 4.22 -7.84 -11.10
N GLU A 142 3.05 -8.46 -11.13
CA GLU A 142 2.59 -9.31 -12.23
C GLU A 142 2.53 -8.54 -13.57
N ARG A 143 1.98 -7.32 -13.55
CA ARG A 143 1.95 -6.47 -14.76
C ARG A 143 3.36 -6.09 -15.23
N ASP A 144 4.26 -5.78 -14.31
CA ASP A 144 5.64 -5.44 -14.65
C ASP A 144 6.42 -6.67 -15.15
N GLU A 145 6.19 -7.84 -14.57
CA GLU A 145 6.74 -9.11 -15.03
C GLU A 145 6.23 -9.45 -16.43
N ARG A 146 4.93 -9.25 -16.70
CA ARG A 146 4.33 -9.41 -18.04
C ARG A 146 4.94 -8.45 -19.05
N ARG A 147 5.16 -7.18 -18.68
CA ARG A 147 5.85 -6.20 -19.53
C ARG A 147 7.29 -6.62 -19.82
N ARG A 148 8.03 -7.11 -18.81
CA ARG A 148 9.40 -7.61 -18.96
C ARG A 148 9.45 -8.86 -19.85
N ALA A 149 8.53 -9.80 -19.67
CA ALA A 149 8.41 -11.00 -20.51
C ALA A 149 8.12 -10.63 -21.97
N ASN A 150 7.16 -9.73 -22.21
CA ASN A 150 6.88 -9.24 -23.56
C ASN A 150 8.09 -8.51 -24.16
N ALA A 151 8.82 -7.71 -23.37
CA ALA A 151 10.04 -7.05 -23.84
C ALA A 151 11.15 -8.05 -24.20
N ARG A 152 11.34 -9.11 -23.41
CA ARG A 152 12.27 -10.23 -23.70
C ARG A 152 11.88 -10.94 -24.99
N LYS A 153 10.60 -11.29 -25.16
CA LYS A 153 10.04 -11.89 -26.38
C LYS A 153 10.28 -11.00 -27.60
N ASN A 154 9.87 -9.73 -27.55
CA ASN A 154 10.03 -8.79 -28.66
C ASN A 154 11.52 -8.51 -29.00
N ALA A 155 12.41 -8.52 -28.00
CA ALA A 155 13.85 -8.41 -28.24
C ALA A 155 14.41 -9.66 -28.94
N TRP A 156 13.98 -10.84 -28.52
CA TRP A 156 14.32 -12.11 -29.15
C TRP A 156 13.82 -12.20 -30.59
N GLU A 157 12.54 -11.85 -30.84
CA GLU A 157 11.94 -11.83 -32.19
C GLU A 157 12.71 -10.89 -33.13
N ARG A 158 13.11 -9.70 -32.64
CA ARG A 158 13.93 -8.77 -33.43
C ARG A 158 15.30 -9.34 -33.79
N ARG A 159 15.93 -10.12 -32.90
CA ARG A 159 17.22 -10.77 -33.17
C ARG A 159 17.04 -11.90 -34.18
N LEU A 160 16.00 -12.72 -34.02
CA LEU A 160 15.66 -13.79 -34.93
C LEU A 160 15.42 -13.25 -36.35
N ARG A 161 14.56 -12.23 -36.47
CA ARG A 161 14.26 -11.61 -37.77
C ARG A 161 15.51 -11.11 -38.49
N LYS A 162 16.43 -10.45 -37.78
CA LYS A 162 17.70 -9.98 -38.37
C LYS A 162 18.60 -11.14 -38.80
N ALA A 163 18.61 -12.24 -38.05
CA ALA A 163 19.38 -13.44 -38.41
C ALA A 163 18.78 -14.11 -39.65
N GLU A 164 17.45 -14.21 -39.74
CA GLU A 164 16.72 -14.72 -40.90
C GLU A 164 16.94 -13.85 -42.13
N GLU A 165 16.84 -12.52 -42.00
CA GLU A 165 17.13 -11.55 -43.07
C GLU A 165 18.58 -11.73 -43.60
N ARG A 166 19.57 -11.87 -42.70
CA ARG A 166 20.97 -12.12 -43.08
C ARG A 166 21.15 -13.46 -43.79
N HIS A 167 20.54 -14.52 -43.27
CA HIS A 167 20.56 -15.85 -43.90
C HIS A 167 19.94 -15.81 -45.30
N GLN A 168 18.82 -15.09 -45.47
CA GLN A 168 18.18 -14.93 -46.77
C GLN A 168 19.07 -14.16 -47.75
N GLN A 169 19.67 -13.05 -47.34
CA GLN A 169 20.59 -12.28 -48.18
C GLN A 169 21.78 -13.11 -48.67
N LEU A 170 22.35 -13.95 -47.80
CA LEU A 170 23.45 -14.84 -48.16
C LEU A 170 22.99 -15.92 -49.16
N ASN A 171 21.78 -16.46 -49.00
CA ASN A 171 21.19 -17.40 -49.96
C ASN A 171 20.95 -16.75 -51.33
N ASP A 172 20.45 -15.52 -51.36
CA ASP A 172 20.23 -14.77 -52.59
C ASP A 172 21.57 -14.45 -53.30
N GLU A 173 22.62 -14.10 -52.54
CA GLU A 173 23.98 -13.90 -53.09
C GLU A 173 24.55 -15.21 -53.65
N ALA A 174 24.40 -16.32 -52.93
CA ALA A 174 24.84 -17.63 -53.40
C ALA A 174 24.11 -18.06 -54.68
N ALA A 175 22.80 -17.82 -54.76
CA ALA A 175 22.00 -18.07 -55.96
C ALA A 175 22.45 -17.20 -57.14
N TYR A 176 22.72 -15.91 -56.91
CA TYR A 176 23.25 -15.01 -57.92
C TYR A 176 24.63 -15.47 -58.43
N LEU A 177 25.54 -15.86 -57.54
CA LEU A 177 26.86 -16.37 -57.91
C LEU A 177 26.76 -17.66 -58.72
N ALA A 178 25.85 -18.58 -58.35
CA ALA A 178 25.61 -19.80 -59.11
C ALA A 178 25.09 -19.50 -60.52
N GLN A 179 24.11 -18.59 -60.66
CA GLN A 179 23.63 -18.14 -61.98
C GLN A 179 24.75 -17.50 -62.81
N ARG A 180 25.61 -16.68 -62.17
CA ARG A 180 26.74 -16.03 -62.82
C ARG A 180 27.79 -17.02 -63.31
N VAL A 181 28.12 -18.04 -62.51
CA VAL A 181 29.03 -19.13 -62.91
C VAL A 181 28.46 -19.87 -64.13
N ASN A 182 27.19 -20.28 -64.08
CA ASN A 182 26.51 -20.95 -65.21
C ASN A 182 26.50 -20.07 -66.48
N ALA A 183 26.25 -18.77 -66.34
CA ALA A 183 26.24 -17.83 -67.46
C ALA A 183 27.63 -17.64 -68.08
N LEU A 184 28.70 -17.66 -67.28
CA LEU A 184 30.09 -17.61 -67.77
C LEU A 184 30.50 -18.94 -68.43
N GLU A 185 30.08 -20.06 -67.88
CA GLU A 185 30.35 -21.40 -68.41
C GLU A 185 29.64 -21.65 -69.76
N GLY A 186 28.43 -21.10 -69.94
CA GLY A 186 27.60 -21.24 -71.14
C GLY A 186 28.01 -20.40 -72.36
N ARG A 187 29.03 -19.52 -72.27
CA ARG A 187 29.44 -18.66 -73.40
C ARG A 187 30.16 -19.44 -74.52
N GLY A 188 29.92 -19.04 -75.78
CA GLY A 188 30.53 -19.64 -76.99
C GLY A 188 32.05 -19.44 -77.08
N TRP A 189 32.72 -20.22 -77.95
CA TRP A 189 34.18 -20.33 -78.06
C TRP A 189 34.94 -19.00 -78.21
N LEU A 190 34.37 -18.01 -78.92
CA LEU A 190 34.99 -16.68 -79.09
C LEU A 190 35.04 -15.82 -77.81
N ALA A 191 34.06 -15.98 -76.92
CA ALA A 191 34.04 -15.28 -75.63
C ALA A 191 34.97 -15.95 -74.59
N ARG A 192 35.42 -17.18 -74.85
CA ARG A 192 36.31 -17.96 -73.97
C ARG A 192 37.79 -17.61 -74.13
N THR A 193 38.19 -16.95 -75.22
CA THR A 193 39.58 -16.62 -75.56
C THR A 193 40.02 -15.19 -75.16
N ILE A 194 39.07 -14.29 -74.88
CA ILE A 194 39.35 -12.85 -74.66
C ILE A 194 39.37 -12.45 -73.18
N ILE A 195 38.61 -13.13 -72.32
CA ILE A 195 38.54 -12.88 -70.87
C ILE A 195 39.35 -13.99 -70.17
N PRO A 196 40.19 -13.70 -69.14
CA PRO A 196 40.89 -14.73 -68.37
C PRO A 196 39.89 -15.63 -67.65
N ARG A 197 39.49 -16.70 -68.34
CA ARG A 197 38.36 -17.59 -68.03
C ARG A 197 38.46 -18.25 -66.65
N ASN A 198 39.67 -18.58 -66.20
CA ASN A 198 39.85 -19.27 -64.92
C ASN A 198 39.69 -18.30 -63.75
N THR A 199 40.30 -17.12 -63.78
CA THR A 199 40.40 -16.29 -62.57
C THR A 199 39.09 -15.67 -62.10
N GLU A 200 38.13 -15.40 -63.00
CA GLU A 200 36.80 -14.89 -62.61
C GLU A 200 35.83 -16.00 -62.17
N ILE A 201 35.88 -17.16 -62.83
CA ILE A 201 35.09 -18.34 -62.42
C ILE A 201 35.59 -18.84 -61.06
N ASP A 202 36.91 -18.92 -60.88
CA ASP A 202 37.54 -19.35 -59.63
C ASP A 202 37.22 -18.37 -58.49
N ARG A 203 37.26 -17.04 -58.74
CA ARG A 203 36.81 -16.04 -57.76
C ARG A 203 35.34 -16.18 -57.40
N SER A 204 34.48 -16.39 -58.40
CA SER A 204 33.03 -16.56 -58.16
C SER A 204 32.73 -17.85 -57.38
N ARG A 205 33.44 -18.94 -57.68
CA ARG A 205 33.37 -20.21 -56.94
C ARG A 205 33.92 -20.09 -55.52
N ALA A 206 35.06 -19.42 -55.35
CA ALA A 206 35.63 -19.18 -54.02
C ALA A 206 34.67 -18.33 -53.16
N ARG A 207 34.06 -17.28 -53.73
CA ARG A 207 33.03 -16.50 -53.02
C ARG A 207 31.79 -17.34 -52.72
N ALA A 208 31.32 -18.18 -53.65
CA ALA A 208 30.18 -19.06 -53.42
C ALA A 208 30.44 -20.10 -52.30
N GLN A 209 31.66 -20.66 -52.23
CA GLN A 209 32.07 -21.52 -51.12
C GLN A 209 32.04 -20.76 -49.79
N GLN A 210 32.54 -19.53 -49.79
CA GLN A 210 32.54 -18.69 -48.60
C GLN A 210 31.12 -18.29 -48.17
N CYS A 211 30.24 -17.93 -49.10
CA CYS A 211 28.81 -17.74 -48.83
C CYS A 211 28.19 -19.01 -48.24
N GLY A 212 28.55 -20.20 -48.73
CA GLY A 212 28.07 -21.47 -48.17
C GLY A 212 28.46 -21.68 -46.70
N ILE A 213 29.69 -21.32 -46.32
CA ILE A 213 30.14 -21.33 -44.91
C ILE A 213 29.35 -20.31 -44.09
N GLU A 214 29.21 -19.08 -44.59
CA GLU A 214 28.45 -18.01 -43.94
C GLU A 214 26.96 -18.38 -43.76
N ILE A 215 26.34 -19.08 -44.71
CA ILE A 215 24.97 -19.60 -44.62
C ILE A 215 24.86 -20.65 -43.51
N ALA A 216 25.79 -21.60 -43.45
CA ALA A 216 25.80 -22.62 -42.41
C ALA A 216 25.99 -22.01 -41.01
N GLU A 217 26.85 -21.01 -40.88
CA GLU A 217 27.02 -20.24 -39.64
C GLU A 217 25.75 -19.49 -39.25
N ALA A 218 25.11 -18.79 -40.19
CA ALA A 218 23.87 -18.07 -39.96
C ALA A 218 22.71 -19.02 -39.57
N ALA A 219 22.63 -20.20 -40.21
CA ALA A 219 21.67 -21.24 -39.85
C ALA A 219 21.91 -21.78 -38.43
N ALA A 220 23.18 -21.96 -38.04
CA ALA A 220 23.54 -22.35 -36.68
C ALA A 220 23.22 -21.24 -35.65
N GLU A 221 23.37 -19.97 -35.99
CA GLU A 221 22.93 -18.84 -35.14
C GLU A 221 21.41 -18.84 -34.95
N ILE A 222 20.63 -19.04 -36.02
CA ILE A 222 19.17 -19.16 -35.96
C ILE A 222 18.77 -20.35 -35.06
N ALA A 223 19.40 -21.51 -35.23
CA ALA A 223 19.16 -22.69 -34.39
C ALA A 223 19.46 -22.41 -32.90
N LYS A 224 20.56 -21.71 -32.59
CA LYS A 224 20.88 -21.27 -31.21
C LYS A 224 19.84 -20.30 -30.66
N LEU A 225 19.30 -19.39 -31.48
CA LEU A 225 18.24 -18.48 -31.07
C LEU A 225 16.94 -19.24 -30.76
N HIS A 226 16.56 -20.23 -31.56
CA HIS A 226 15.41 -21.08 -31.25
C HIS A 226 15.61 -21.89 -29.97
N ALA A 227 16.82 -22.39 -29.71
CA ALA A 227 17.13 -23.10 -28.46
C ALA A 227 17.10 -22.18 -27.22
N THR A 228 17.32 -20.88 -27.39
CA THR A 228 17.33 -19.87 -26.32
C THR A 228 16.04 -19.04 -26.27
N ARG A 229 14.95 -19.55 -26.85
CA ARG A 229 13.65 -18.89 -26.84
C ARG A 229 13.22 -18.63 -25.39
N PRO A 230 12.97 -17.36 -25.00
CA PRO A 230 12.49 -17.07 -23.66
C PRO A 230 11.11 -17.71 -23.47
N GLU A 231 10.97 -18.50 -22.41
CA GLU A 231 9.67 -19.00 -21.95
C GLU A 231 8.77 -17.79 -21.68
N GLY A 232 7.72 -17.67 -22.48
CA GLY A 232 6.66 -16.70 -22.22
C GLY A 232 5.77 -17.25 -21.10
N PRO A 233 4.99 -16.39 -20.41
CA PRO A 233 3.89 -16.91 -19.62
C PRO A 233 3.05 -17.81 -20.53
N ASP A 234 2.69 -19.03 -20.07
CA ASP A 234 1.76 -19.92 -20.76
C ASP A 234 0.49 -19.12 -21.04
N ILE A 235 0.38 -18.60 -22.26
CA ILE A 235 -0.85 -17.99 -22.74
C ILE A 235 -1.64 -19.20 -23.19
N ALA A 236 -2.36 -19.82 -22.26
CA ALA A 236 -3.51 -20.62 -22.63
C ALA A 236 -4.37 -19.70 -23.51
N GLU A 237 -4.40 -20.02 -24.81
CA GLU A 237 -5.28 -19.36 -25.79
C GLU A 237 -6.75 -19.53 -25.39
#